data_AF-A0A8C6YMC4-F1
#
_entry.id   AF-A0A8C6YMC4-F1
#
_cell.length_a   1.000
_cell.length_b   1.000
_cell.length_c   1.000
_cell.angle_alpha   90.00
_cell.angle_beta   90.00
_cell.angle_gamma   90.00
#
_symmetry.space_group_name_H-M   'P 1'
#
loop_
_entity.id
_entity.type
_entity.pdbx_description
1 polymer ?
#
loop_
_entity_poly.entity_id
_entity_poly.type
_entity_poly.pdbx_seq_one_letter_code
_entity_poly.pdbx_strand_id
1 'polypeptide(L)'
;MGCKTSVPCNATKKSERCKCLLRAALLIQRWYRATMARIEMRRRYCLNIFQSIEYADEQAQLQLSNFFTFMMDHDLEMTESNFSLAEFERRIDVPDSYYGPRLKFPLTVADANALLDAFKKEELLHARYVLQLLHETRRVLKEMPNITYLSTSYSKEITVCGDLHGKLDDLLMIFYKNGLPSEKNPYVFNGDFVDRGDNSMEILIILFAFLLIYPNDLHLNRGNHEDYIMNDLPKIGSDFKKFILQVHGKVILYLLEDVFSWLPLATVVDSKVLILHGGISDTTDLDFLNLFERSKVREHVHVGLLLSSLKNLAAVGPHEEDSSRDPTQKEWQQTLDILWSDPRNQRGCIPNKLRGGGCYFGPDITAKLFERYNLKMLIRSHECKQDGYEIGHGGKVITIFSASNYYEDGSNRGAYIKLNPDLIPRFIQYQVTFHSAHSPPRINTVEGAALKALREKIYANKTELMEAFMSKDLTGAGKLSVSDWAEAMESVLQLELPWRTLRAQLARLSADGRIEYTSCFYDLEIEKPVEEPSLVETLCKYRKDLEMIFNFIDKDQSGLISLEEFHHTWRLFCAHMGVETDDEAIIKLANTIDYNKDGYIDFSEFLGAFHVVHRLDKGK
;
A
#
# COMPACT_ATOMS: atom_id res chain seq x y z
N MET A 1 -2.38 -91.23 22.54
CA MET A 1 -2.98 -90.30 21.55
C MET A 1 -4.21 -89.70 22.22
N GLY A 2 -4.51 -88.40 22.24
CA GLY A 2 -3.89 -87.23 21.65
C GLY A 2 -4.59 -85.95 22.15
N CYS A 3 -3.87 -84.83 22.02
CA CYS A 3 -4.23 -83.42 22.12
C CYS A 3 -5.71 -82.99 22.19
N LYS A 4 -5.96 -81.98 23.04
CA LYS A 4 -6.59 -80.70 22.63
C LYS A 4 -6.34 -79.61 23.68
N THR A 5 -5.38 -78.73 23.39
CA THR A 5 -5.19 -77.42 24.01
C THR A 5 -5.97 -76.39 23.19
N SER A 6 -6.88 -75.64 23.82
CA SER A 6 -7.57 -74.49 23.20
C SER A 6 -7.23 -73.21 23.95
N VAL A 7 -6.72 -72.23 23.21
CA VAL A 7 -6.10 -70.98 23.66
C VAL A 7 -7.15 -69.87 23.87
N PRO A 8 -7.19 -69.17 25.02
CA PRO A 8 -7.89 -67.89 25.18
C PRO A 8 -6.89 -66.72 25.18
N CYS A 9 -6.37 -66.32 24.00
CA CYS A 9 -5.37 -65.24 23.91
C CYS A 9 -5.73 -64.11 22.92
N ASN A 10 -6.82 -64.24 22.15
CA ASN A 10 -7.11 -63.32 21.04
C ASN A 10 -8.02 -62.12 21.38
N ALA A 11 -8.91 -62.21 22.38
CA ALA A 11 -9.85 -61.13 22.70
C ALA A 11 -9.21 -59.97 23.51
N THR A 12 -8.33 -60.31 24.46
CA THR A 12 -7.57 -59.35 25.28
C THR A 12 -6.56 -58.56 24.44
N LYS A 13 -5.82 -59.24 23.55
CA LYS A 13 -4.91 -58.59 22.59
C LYS A 13 -5.62 -57.61 21.65
N LYS A 14 -6.87 -57.90 21.24
CA LYS A 14 -7.67 -57.02 20.37
C LYS A 14 -8.12 -55.75 21.11
N SER A 15 -8.49 -55.87 22.39
CA SER A 15 -8.84 -54.74 23.28
C SER A 15 -7.65 -53.82 23.58
N GLU A 16 -6.48 -54.38 23.89
CA GLU A 16 -5.24 -53.62 24.06
C GLU A 16 -4.79 -52.92 22.78
N ARG A 17 -4.91 -53.60 21.63
CA ARG A 17 -4.62 -53.01 20.32
C ARG A 17 -5.54 -51.83 19.99
N CYS A 18 -6.83 -51.92 20.30
CA CYS A 18 -7.76 -50.79 20.18
C CYS A 18 -7.41 -49.61 21.10
N LYS A 19 -7.03 -49.87 22.36
CA LYS A 19 -6.57 -48.83 23.29
C LYS A 19 -5.27 -48.16 22.81
N CYS A 20 -4.34 -48.96 22.26
CA CYS A 20 -3.08 -48.46 21.71
C CYS A 20 -3.32 -47.60 20.46
N LEU A 21 -4.21 -48.03 19.55
CA LEU A 21 -4.62 -47.24 18.38
C LEU A 21 -5.28 -45.92 18.77
N LEU A 22 -6.15 -45.92 19.78
CA LEU A 22 -6.79 -44.69 20.27
C LEU A 22 -5.76 -43.72 20.88
N ARG A 23 -4.79 -44.23 21.66
CA ARG A 23 -3.68 -43.42 22.19
C ARG A 23 -2.80 -42.85 21.08
N ALA A 24 -2.48 -43.65 20.07
CA ALA A 24 -1.72 -43.20 18.90
C ALA A 24 -2.47 -42.10 18.13
N ALA A 25 -3.77 -42.28 17.88
CA ALA A 25 -4.60 -41.28 17.21
C ALA A 25 -4.65 -39.96 17.98
N LEU A 26 -4.80 -40.00 19.31
CA LEU A 26 -4.77 -38.81 20.16
C LEU A 26 -3.40 -38.11 20.15
N LEU A 27 -2.30 -38.87 20.16
CA LEU A 27 -0.95 -38.31 20.04
C LEU A 27 -0.75 -37.64 18.67
N ILE A 28 -1.17 -38.29 17.58
CA ILE A 28 -1.11 -37.73 16.22
C ILE A 28 -1.95 -36.45 16.14
N GLN A 29 -3.18 -36.44 16.67
CA GLN A 29 -4.02 -35.25 16.69
C GLN A 29 -3.43 -34.11 17.53
N ARG A 30 -2.80 -34.42 18.67
CA ARG A 30 -2.14 -33.42 19.52
C ARG A 30 -0.90 -32.86 18.82
N TRP A 31 -0.07 -33.73 18.23
CA TRP A 31 1.09 -33.32 17.45
C TRP A 31 0.69 -32.47 16.25
N TYR A 32 -0.33 -32.90 15.50
CA TYR A 32 -0.87 -32.15 14.36
C TYR A 32 -1.36 -30.77 14.78
N ARG A 33 -2.18 -30.67 15.84
CA ARG A 33 -2.64 -29.37 16.36
C ARG A 33 -1.49 -28.46 16.79
N ALA A 34 -0.48 -29.01 17.47
CA ALA A 34 0.69 -28.25 17.88
C ALA A 34 1.53 -27.77 16.67
N THR A 35 1.69 -28.63 15.66
CA THR A 35 2.39 -28.28 14.42
C THR A 35 1.64 -27.20 13.64
N MET A 36 0.32 -27.33 13.48
CA MET A 36 -0.51 -26.32 12.81
C MET A 36 -0.47 -24.98 13.57
N ALA A 37 -0.54 -25.00 14.90
CA ALA A 37 -0.42 -23.78 15.71
C ALA A 37 0.94 -23.09 15.55
N ARG A 38 2.05 -23.85 15.41
CA ARG A 38 3.37 -23.28 15.13
C ARG A 38 3.46 -22.69 13.72
N ILE A 39 2.89 -23.36 12.72
CA ILE A 39 2.86 -22.84 11.35
C ILE A 39 2.04 -21.56 11.29
N GLU A 40 0.90 -21.52 11.98
CA GLU A 40 0.03 -20.34 12.04
C GLU A 40 0.69 -19.18 12.78
N MET A 41 1.36 -19.44 13.92
CA MET A 41 2.19 -18.42 14.58
C MET A 41 3.25 -17.87 13.62
N ARG A 42 3.90 -18.75 12.84
CA ARG A 42 4.90 -18.35 11.86
C ARG A 42 4.35 -17.42 10.79
N ARG A 43 3.20 -17.78 10.22
CA ARG A 43 2.51 -16.95 9.22
C ARG A 43 2.17 -15.57 9.78
N ARG A 44 1.59 -15.51 10.98
CA ARG A 44 1.17 -14.25 11.59
C ARG A 44 2.32 -13.29 11.84
N TYR A 45 3.46 -13.75 12.39
CA TYR A 45 4.56 -12.82 12.57
C TYR A 45 5.20 -12.42 11.25
N CYS A 46 5.24 -13.30 10.24
CA CYS A 46 5.77 -12.92 8.91
C CYS A 46 4.91 -11.81 8.30
N LEU A 47 3.58 -11.96 8.34
CA LEU A 47 2.65 -10.94 7.90
C LEU A 47 2.84 -9.64 8.68
N ASN A 48 2.98 -9.72 10.01
CA ASN A 48 3.23 -8.56 10.86
C ASN A 48 4.54 -7.85 10.51
N ILE A 49 5.62 -8.58 10.21
CA ILE A 49 6.88 -7.97 9.75
C ILE A 49 6.67 -7.18 8.47
N PHE A 50 6.00 -7.76 7.47
CA PHE A 50 5.74 -7.08 6.20
C PHE A 50 4.88 -5.83 6.40
N GLN A 51 3.78 -5.95 7.16
CA GLN A 51 2.88 -4.82 7.46
C GLN A 51 3.60 -3.70 8.20
N SER A 52 4.35 -4.00 9.25
CA SER A 52 5.10 -2.97 9.99
C SER A 52 6.08 -2.22 9.09
N ILE A 53 6.77 -2.91 8.18
CA ILE A 53 7.70 -2.29 7.24
C ILE A 53 6.93 -1.40 6.25
N GLU A 54 5.81 -1.89 5.72
CA GLU A 54 4.96 -1.13 4.80
C GLU A 54 4.39 0.13 5.44
N TYR A 55 3.91 0.05 6.68
CA TYR A 55 3.32 1.19 7.38
C TYR A 55 4.38 2.27 7.63
N ALA A 56 5.61 1.86 7.98
CA ALA A 56 6.73 2.78 8.11
C ALA A 56 7.10 3.46 6.79
N ASP A 57 7.01 2.74 5.66
CA ASP A 57 7.24 3.31 4.33
C ASP A 57 6.13 4.31 3.95
N GLU A 58 4.86 4.00 4.20
CA GLU A 58 3.72 4.90 3.96
C GLU A 58 3.79 6.17 4.83
N GLN A 59 4.20 6.02 6.09
CA GLN A 59 4.40 7.15 6.99
C GLN A 59 5.49 8.08 6.47
N ALA A 60 6.61 7.55 5.97
CA ALA A 60 7.68 8.35 5.39
C ALA A 60 7.18 9.11 4.15
N GLN A 61 6.40 8.47 3.28
CA GLN A 61 5.76 9.09 2.12
C GLN A 61 4.82 10.24 2.53
N LEU A 62 3.96 10.03 3.54
CA LEU A 62 3.10 11.10 4.09
C LEU A 62 3.91 12.28 4.62
N GLN A 63 5.07 12.05 5.23
CA GLN A 63 5.91 13.14 5.72
C GLN A 63 6.53 13.97 4.58
N LEU A 64 6.93 13.32 3.49
CA LEU A 64 7.46 13.96 2.29
C LEU A 64 6.41 14.70 1.46
N SER A 65 5.13 14.33 1.63
CA SER A 65 4.01 14.96 0.93
C SER A 65 4.01 16.49 1.01
N ASN A 66 4.38 17.05 2.16
CA ASN A 66 4.45 18.50 2.39
C ASN A 66 5.40 19.19 1.40
N PHE A 67 6.53 18.54 1.13
CA PHE A 67 7.56 19.05 0.25
C PHE A 67 7.09 19.00 -1.21
N PHE A 68 6.59 17.85 -1.66
CA PHE A 68 6.15 17.66 -3.05
C PHE A 68 4.95 18.51 -3.43
N THR A 69 3.97 18.65 -2.51
CA THR A 69 2.76 19.45 -2.72
C THR A 69 3.11 20.91 -3.02
N PHE A 70 4.00 21.52 -2.23
CA PHE A 70 4.43 22.89 -2.44
C PHE A 70 5.06 23.11 -3.82
N MET A 71 5.91 22.17 -4.24
CA MET A 71 6.61 22.30 -5.52
C MET A 71 5.66 22.17 -6.71
N MET A 72 4.67 21.26 -6.65
CA MET A 72 3.68 21.10 -7.73
C MET A 72 2.80 22.34 -7.93
N ASP A 73 2.36 22.99 -6.86
CA ASP A 73 1.51 24.19 -6.95
C ASP A 73 2.20 25.36 -7.65
N HIS A 74 3.54 25.43 -7.57
CA HIS A 74 4.34 26.50 -8.17
C HIS A 74 4.93 26.12 -9.54
N ASP A 75 4.64 24.90 -10.03
CA ASP A 75 5.14 24.37 -11.30
C ASP A 75 4.06 24.22 -12.39
N LEU A 76 2.82 24.66 -12.11
CA LEU A 76 1.68 24.53 -13.01
C LEU A 76 1.72 25.51 -14.20
N GLU A 77 2.53 25.19 -15.22
CA GLU A 77 2.31 25.65 -16.59
C GLU A 77 1.97 24.47 -17.51
N MET A 78 0.78 23.88 -17.41
CA MET A 78 0.30 22.93 -18.44
C MET A 78 -1.20 23.04 -18.73
N THR A 79 -1.54 23.20 -20.01
CA THR A 79 -2.87 23.55 -20.55
C THR A 79 -3.58 22.37 -21.25
N GLU A 80 -2.98 21.17 -21.24
CA GLU A 80 -3.45 20.01 -22.04
C GLU A 80 -4.58 19.20 -21.38
N SER A 81 -4.84 19.38 -20.08
CA SER A 81 -5.91 18.70 -19.34
C SER A 81 -7.34 19.07 -19.81
N ASN A 82 -7.46 20.12 -20.62
CA ASN A 82 -8.72 20.62 -21.18
C ASN A 82 -8.98 20.17 -22.62
N PHE A 83 -8.14 19.33 -23.21
CA PHE A 83 -8.33 18.87 -24.58
C PHE A 83 -9.58 17.99 -24.72
N SER A 84 -10.29 18.21 -25.82
CA SER A 84 -11.41 17.35 -26.24
C SER A 84 -10.93 16.07 -26.91
N LEU A 85 -11.78 15.04 -27.00
CA LEU A 85 -11.46 13.80 -27.74
C LEU A 85 -10.96 14.07 -29.17
N ALA A 86 -11.61 14.99 -29.90
CA ALA A 86 -11.24 15.38 -31.26
C ALA A 86 -9.89 16.12 -31.34
N GLU A 87 -9.41 16.66 -30.21
CA GLU A 87 -8.09 17.27 -30.13
C GLU A 87 -6.99 16.23 -29.92
N PHE A 88 -7.22 15.21 -29.09
CA PHE A 88 -6.32 14.06 -28.99
C PHE A 88 -6.18 13.31 -30.33
N GLU A 89 -7.29 13.13 -31.07
CA GLU A 89 -7.28 12.50 -32.40
C GLU A 89 -6.44 13.27 -33.42
N ARG A 90 -6.47 14.61 -33.36
CA ARG A 90 -5.72 15.47 -34.28
C ARG A 90 -4.24 15.57 -33.93
N ARG A 91 -3.88 15.53 -32.64
CA ARG A 91 -2.52 15.81 -32.17
C ARG A 91 -1.64 14.57 -32.02
N ILE A 92 -2.21 13.44 -31.65
CA ILE A 92 -1.45 12.23 -31.33
C ILE A 92 -1.72 11.20 -32.42
N ASP A 93 -0.84 11.00 -33.39
CA ASP A 93 -1.06 10.00 -34.45
C ASP A 93 -0.94 8.56 -33.94
N VAL A 94 -1.73 7.63 -34.50
CA VAL A 94 -1.61 6.19 -34.18
C VAL A 94 -1.01 5.51 -35.40
N PRO A 95 0.23 5.00 -35.32
CA PRO A 95 0.90 4.46 -36.49
C PRO A 95 0.18 3.21 -37.02
N ASP A 96 0.29 2.96 -38.33
CA ASP A 96 -0.28 1.76 -38.96
C ASP A 96 0.34 0.45 -38.42
N SER A 97 1.55 0.53 -37.86
CA SER A 97 2.22 -0.58 -37.18
C SER A 97 1.59 -0.95 -35.84
N TYR A 98 0.70 -0.12 -35.29
CA TYR A 98 0.00 -0.41 -34.04
C TYR A 98 -1.13 -1.41 -34.27
N TYR A 99 -0.98 -2.61 -33.70
CA TYR A 99 -1.90 -3.75 -33.83
C TYR A 99 -2.73 -4.02 -32.57
N GLY A 100 -2.52 -3.25 -31.50
CA GLY A 100 -3.30 -3.39 -30.26
C GLY A 100 -4.73 -2.84 -30.37
N PRO A 101 -5.51 -2.88 -29.28
CA PRO A 101 -6.89 -2.43 -29.26
C PRO A 101 -7.04 -0.97 -29.71
N ARG A 102 -8.02 -0.71 -30.59
CA ARG A 102 -8.38 0.64 -31.05
C ARG A 102 -9.75 0.99 -30.50
N LEU A 103 -9.78 1.85 -29.48
CA LEU A 103 -11.02 2.19 -28.78
C LEU A 103 -11.84 3.22 -29.56
N LYS A 104 -13.16 3.08 -29.51
CA LYS A 104 -14.11 4.07 -30.01
C LYS A 104 -15.18 4.32 -28.95
N PHE A 105 -15.44 5.59 -28.67
CA PHE A 105 -16.42 5.98 -27.65
C PHE A 105 -17.80 6.26 -28.31
N PRO A 106 -18.93 5.88 -27.67
CA PRO A 106 -19.02 5.16 -26.39
C PRO A 106 -18.51 3.72 -26.49
N LEU A 107 -17.87 3.24 -25.41
CA LEU A 107 -17.28 1.90 -25.36
C LEU A 107 -18.36 0.81 -25.38
N THR A 108 -17.97 -0.34 -25.91
CA THR A 108 -18.80 -1.54 -25.96
C THR A 108 -18.14 -2.70 -25.20
N VAL A 109 -18.93 -3.75 -24.93
CA VAL A 109 -18.41 -4.99 -24.33
C VAL A 109 -17.33 -5.64 -25.20
N ALA A 110 -17.38 -5.46 -26.53
CA ALA A 110 -16.35 -5.96 -27.42
C ALA A 110 -15.00 -5.25 -27.19
N ASP A 111 -15.02 -3.94 -26.90
CA ASP A 111 -13.82 -3.17 -26.58
C ASP A 111 -13.20 -3.62 -25.26
N ALA A 112 -14.01 -3.85 -24.22
CA ALA A 112 -13.53 -4.37 -22.94
C ALA A 112 -12.93 -5.78 -23.08
N ASN A 113 -13.55 -6.66 -23.88
CA ASN A 113 -12.98 -7.98 -24.17
C ASN A 113 -11.66 -7.88 -24.94
N ALA A 114 -11.55 -6.95 -25.90
CA ALA A 114 -10.31 -6.72 -26.62
C ALA A 114 -9.18 -6.24 -25.69
N LEU A 115 -9.49 -5.36 -24.73
CA LEU A 115 -8.53 -4.93 -23.70
C LEU A 115 -8.09 -6.10 -22.81
N LEU A 116 -9.03 -6.91 -22.32
CA LEU A 116 -8.72 -8.09 -21.51
C LEU A 116 -7.84 -9.08 -22.24
N ASP A 117 -8.09 -9.33 -23.53
CA ASP A 117 -7.30 -10.26 -24.34
C ASP A 117 -5.93 -9.69 -24.71
N ALA A 118 -5.82 -8.38 -24.91
CA ALA A 118 -4.55 -7.69 -25.14
C ALA A 118 -3.66 -7.75 -23.90
N PHE A 119 -4.18 -7.41 -22.71
CA PHE A 119 -3.40 -7.40 -21.48
C PHE A 119 -3.00 -8.79 -21.00
N LYS A 120 -3.80 -9.83 -21.26
CA LYS A 120 -3.37 -11.24 -21.08
C LYS A 120 -2.18 -11.64 -21.94
N LYS A 121 -1.93 -10.92 -23.04
CA LYS A 121 -0.80 -11.12 -23.96
C LYS A 121 0.31 -10.10 -23.75
N GLU A 122 0.25 -9.29 -22.69
CA GLU A 122 1.20 -8.22 -22.38
C GLU A 122 1.32 -7.18 -23.51
N GLU A 123 0.23 -6.97 -24.27
CA GLU A 123 0.11 -5.94 -25.29
C GLU A 123 -0.28 -4.60 -24.66
N LEU A 124 0.25 -3.49 -25.20
CA LEU A 124 0.01 -2.16 -24.66
C LEU A 124 -1.13 -1.43 -25.38
N LEU A 125 -1.92 -0.67 -24.63
CA LEU A 125 -2.85 0.31 -25.17
C LEU A 125 -2.10 1.58 -25.61
N HIS A 126 -2.35 2.07 -26.82
CA HIS A 126 -1.72 3.29 -27.33
C HIS A 126 -2.11 4.54 -26.50
N ALA A 127 -1.16 5.46 -26.27
CA ALA A 127 -1.37 6.69 -25.47
C ALA A 127 -2.63 7.47 -25.85
N ARG A 128 -2.91 7.61 -27.15
CA ARG A 128 -4.16 8.24 -27.65
C ARG A 128 -5.40 7.65 -26.95
N TYR A 129 -5.53 6.33 -26.93
CA TYR A 129 -6.70 5.67 -26.37
C TYR A 129 -6.72 5.71 -24.84
N VAL A 130 -5.55 5.71 -24.20
CA VAL A 130 -5.43 5.92 -22.74
C VAL A 130 -5.95 7.31 -22.36
N LEU A 131 -5.47 8.37 -23.03
CA LEU A 131 -5.90 9.75 -22.77
C LEU A 131 -7.39 9.95 -23.03
N GLN A 132 -7.92 9.37 -24.12
CA GLN A 132 -9.37 9.40 -24.40
C GLN A 132 -10.19 8.68 -23.32
N LEU A 133 -9.72 7.52 -22.85
CA LEU A 133 -10.36 6.76 -21.78
C LEU A 133 -10.40 7.56 -20.48
N LEU A 134 -9.26 8.13 -20.06
CA LEU A 134 -9.15 8.95 -18.86
C LEU A 134 -10.05 10.19 -18.95
N HIS A 135 -10.12 10.84 -20.11
CA HIS A 135 -11.00 11.98 -20.34
C HIS A 135 -12.49 11.63 -20.14
N GLU A 136 -12.97 10.56 -20.76
CA GLU A 136 -14.37 10.12 -20.59
C GLU A 136 -14.66 9.64 -19.17
N THR A 137 -13.70 8.94 -18.55
CA THR A 137 -13.80 8.49 -17.15
C THR A 137 -13.96 9.68 -16.22
N ARG A 138 -13.12 10.69 -16.37
CA ARG A 138 -13.21 11.94 -15.61
C ARG A 138 -14.59 12.58 -15.74
N ARG A 139 -15.13 12.64 -16.96
CA ARG A 139 -16.46 13.22 -17.21
C ARG A 139 -17.54 12.47 -16.44
N VAL A 140 -17.54 11.14 -16.47
CA VAL A 140 -18.51 10.31 -15.74
C VAL A 140 -18.34 10.45 -14.22
N LEU A 141 -17.11 10.37 -13.71
CA LEU A 141 -16.84 10.47 -12.27
C LEU A 141 -17.26 11.83 -11.70
N LYS A 142 -17.08 12.95 -12.43
CA LYS A 142 -17.54 14.28 -12.02
C LYS A 142 -19.04 14.35 -11.72
N GLU A 143 -19.85 13.57 -12.42
CA GLU A 143 -21.30 13.51 -12.24
C GLU A 143 -21.71 12.60 -11.07
N MET A 144 -20.80 11.76 -10.58
CA MET A 144 -21.07 10.84 -9.47
C MET A 144 -21.05 11.56 -8.10
N PRO A 145 -21.92 11.13 -7.16
CA PRO A 145 -21.90 11.63 -5.79
C PRO A 145 -20.67 11.13 -5.02
N ASN A 146 -20.38 11.76 -3.88
CA ASN A 146 -19.32 11.25 -2.98
C ASN A 146 -19.69 9.89 -2.37
N ILE A 147 -20.98 9.68 -2.08
CA ILE A 147 -21.51 8.40 -1.60
C ILE A 147 -22.46 7.82 -2.64
N THR A 148 -22.09 6.67 -3.21
CA THR A 148 -22.94 5.93 -4.15
C THR A 148 -23.94 5.06 -3.40
N TYR A 149 -25.20 5.02 -3.81
CA TYR A 149 -26.24 4.20 -3.17
C TYR A 149 -26.70 3.08 -4.08
N LEU A 150 -26.59 1.83 -3.60
CA LEU A 150 -26.94 0.63 -4.35
C LEU A 150 -28.07 -0.13 -3.66
N SER A 151 -28.83 -0.88 -4.46
CA SER A 151 -29.91 -1.74 -3.97
C SER A 151 -29.76 -3.17 -4.50
N THR A 152 -29.72 -4.14 -3.61
CA THR A 152 -29.67 -5.57 -3.98
C THR A 152 -31.02 -6.08 -4.50
N SER A 153 -32.10 -5.30 -4.36
CA SER A 153 -33.44 -5.65 -4.83
C SER A 153 -33.51 -5.93 -6.33
N TYR A 154 -32.65 -5.28 -7.11
CA TYR A 154 -32.63 -5.38 -8.58
C TYR A 154 -31.58 -6.38 -9.07
N SER A 155 -30.38 -6.35 -8.50
CA SER A 155 -29.23 -7.15 -8.95
C SER A 155 -29.16 -8.55 -8.33
N LYS A 156 -29.95 -8.83 -7.29
CA LYS A 156 -29.95 -10.07 -6.46
C LYS A 156 -28.64 -10.35 -5.71
N GLU A 157 -27.49 -9.94 -6.23
CA GLU A 157 -26.20 -10.09 -5.57
C GLU A 157 -25.27 -8.94 -6.02
N ILE A 158 -24.50 -8.37 -5.10
CA ILE A 158 -23.46 -7.37 -5.39
C ILE A 158 -22.10 -7.95 -4.99
N THR A 159 -21.12 -7.84 -5.88
CA THR A 159 -19.74 -8.27 -5.58
C THR A 159 -18.95 -7.10 -5.02
N VAL A 160 -18.22 -7.31 -3.92
CA VAL A 160 -17.32 -6.31 -3.33
C VAL A 160 -15.89 -6.84 -3.35
N CYS A 161 -15.00 -6.12 -4.02
CA CYS A 161 -13.57 -6.38 -4.10
C CYS A 161 -12.81 -5.34 -3.27
N GLY A 162 -11.75 -5.77 -2.58
CA GLY A 162 -10.81 -4.88 -1.90
C GLY A 162 -9.63 -4.52 -2.80
N ASP A 163 -8.49 -4.25 -2.17
CA ASP A 163 -7.27 -3.77 -2.80
C ASP A 163 -6.77 -4.75 -3.87
N LEU A 164 -6.22 -4.21 -4.95
CA LEU A 164 -5.62 -4.97 -6.06
C LEU A 164 -4.13 -4.68 -6.23
N HIS A 165 -3.66 -3.47 -5.93
CA HIS A 165 -2.25 -3.08 -5.96
C HIS A 165 -1.48 -3.59 -7.19
N GLY A 166 -1.97 -3.26 -8.39
CA GLY A 166 -1.30 -3.64 -9.63
C GLY A 166 -1.22 -5.16 -9.92
N LYS A 167 -1.97 -6.01 -9.20
CA LYS A 167 -2.00 -7.47 -9.43
C LYS A 167 -3.05 -7.85 -10.48
N LEU A 168 -2.71 -7.70 -11.76
CA LEU A 168 -3.65 -7.95 -12.87
C LEU A 168 -4.19 -9.40 -12.86
N ASP A 169 -3.35 -10.39 -12.55
CA ASP A 169 -3.78 -11.79 -12.50
C ASP A 169 -4.84 -12.06 -11.44
N ASP A 170 -4.82 -11.33 -10.32
CA ASP A 170 -5.85 -11.43 -9.29
C ASP A 170 -7.20 -10.87 -9.80
N LEU A 171 -7.18 -9.73 -10.51
CA LEU A 171 -8.36 -9.18 -11.17
C LEU A 171 -8.93 -10.17 -12.21
N LEU A 172 -8.06 -10.74 -13.05
CA LEU A 172 -8.46 -11.74 -14.04
C LEU A 172 -9.02 -13.01 -13.39
N MET A 173 -8.46 -13.43 -12.24
CA MET A 173 -8.96 -14.56 -11.45
C MET A 173 -10.35 -14.29 -10.86
N ILE A 174 -10.60 -13.08 -10.36
CA ILE A 174 -11.92 -12.65 -9.89
C ILE A 174 -12.92 -12.78 -11.05
N PHE A 175 -12.61 -12.18 -12.20
CA PHE A 175 -13.49 -12.21 -13.37
C PHE A 175 -13.72 -13.62 -13.92
N TYR A 176 -12.69 -14.47 -13.90
CA TYR A 176 -12.83 -15.88 -14.28
C TYR A 176 -13.80 -16.62 -13.37
N LYS A 177 -13.68 -16.44 -12.05
CA LYS A 177 -14.52 -17.13 -11.06
C LYS A 177 -15.93 -16.57 -10.93
N ASN A 178 -16.08 -15.25 -11.09
CA ASN A 178 -17.30 -14.54 -10.77
C ASN A 178 -18.06 -14.04 -12.01
N GLY A 179 -17.44 -14.07 -13.18
CA GLY A 179 -17.96 -13.46 -14.40
C GLY A 179 -17.62 -11.98 -14.51
N LEU A 180 -17.66 -11.45 -15.74
CA LEU A 180 -17.38 -10.04 -16.01
C LEU A 180 -18.48 -9.12 -15.45
N PRO A 181 -18.16 -7.84 -15.23
CA PRO A 181 -19.15 -6.82 -14.91
C PRO A 181 -20.27 -6.76 -15.96
N SER A 182 -21.51 -6.64 -15.49
CA SER A 182 -22.71 -6.43 -16.33
C SER A 182 -23.87 -5.97 -15.45
N GLU A 183 -25.00 -5.57 -16.06
CA GLU A 183 -26.26 -5.27 -15.38
C GLU A 183 -26.74 -6.39 -14.42
N LYS A 184 -26.33 -7.65 -14.65
CA LYS A 184 -26.69 -8.81 -13.83
C LYS A 184 -25.61 -9.22 -12.83
N ASN A 185 -24.44 -8.59 -12.89
CA ASN A 185 -23.29 -8.92 -12.07
C ASN A 185 -22.55 -7.62 -11.68
N PRO A 186 -23.16 -6.81 -10.79
CA PRO A 186 -22.57 -5.56 -10.36
C PRO A 186 -21.39 -5.77 -9.41
N TYR A 187 -20.47 -4.82 -9.42
CA TYR A 187 -19.26 -4.80 -8.63
C TYR A 187 -19.07 -3.46 -7.91
N VAL A 188 -18.49 -3.55 -6.72
CA VAL A 188 -17.87 -2.42 -6.00
C VAL A 188 -16.39 -2.78 -5.82
N PHE A 189 -15.49 -2.02 -6.43
CA PHE A 189 -14.05 -2.10 -6.15
C PHE A 189 -13.69 -0.99 -5.17
N ASN A 190 -13.15 -1.37 -4.01
CA ASN A 190 -13.06 -0.49 -2.85
C ASN A 190 -11.64 0.06 -2.63
N GLY A 191 -11.15 0.80 -3.62
CA GLY A 191 -9.85 1.50 -3.60
C GLY A 191 -8.63 0.61 -3.83
N ASP A 192 -7.46 1.28 -3.95
CA ASP A 192 -6.13 0.70 -4.07
C ASP A 192 -5.98 -0.25 -5.26
N PHE A 193 -6.26 0.30 -6.43
CA PHE A 193 -6.12 -0.34 -7.73
C PHE A 193 -4.66 -0.38 -8.18
N VAL A 194 -3.90 0.64 -7.78
CA VAL A 194 -2.53 0.94 -8.22
C VAL A 194 -1.48 0.71 -7.13
N ASP A 195 -0.23 0.94 -7.51
CA ASP A 195 0.99 0.78 -6.72
C ASP A 195 1.37 -0.66 -6.39
N ARG A 196 2.61 -0.80 -5.94
CA ARG A 196 3.25 -2.01 -5.41
C ARG A 196 3.50 -3.11 -6.44
N GLY A 197 2.49 -3.52 -7.20
CA GLY A 197 2.58 -4.48 -8.32
C GLY A 197 2.72 -3.82 -9.69
N ASP A 198 3.08 -4.60 -10.70
CA ASP A 198 3.61 -4.10 -11.98
C ASP A 198 2.54 -3.78 -13.05
N ASN A 199 1.25 -4.00 -12.77
CA ASN A 199 0.16 -3.87 -13.75
C ASN A 199 -0.94 -2.87 -13.33
N SER A 200 -0.54 -1.78 -12.68
CA SER A 200 -1.44 -0.71 -12.22
C SER A 200 -2.29 -0.14 -13.35
N MET A 201 -1.66 0.17 -14.50
CA MET A 201 -2.34 0.81 -15.63
C MET A 201 -3.33 -0.12 -16.33
N GLU A 202 -3.00 -1.40 -16.50
CA GLU A 202 -3.92 -2.39 -17.09
C GLU A 202 -5.18 -2.54 -16.25
N ILE A 203 -5.04 -2.60 -14.92
CA ILE A 203 -6.17 -2.67 -13.99
C ILE A 203 -7.05 -1.43 -14.14
N LEU A 204 -6.46 -0.24 -14.08
CA LEU A 204 -7.21 1.01 -14.24
C LEU A 204 -7.95 1.07 -15.58
N ILE A 205 -7.28 0.71 -16.68
CA ILE A 205 -7.88 0.72 -18.01
C ILE A 205 -9.07 -0.25 -18.08
N ILE A 206 -8.92 -1.45 -17.52
CA ILE A 206 -10.01 -2.44 -17.46
C ILE A 206 -11.18 -1.90 -16.62
N LEU A 207 -10.92 -1.41 -15.41
CA LEU A 207 -11.95 -0.92 -14.49
C LEU A 207 -12.67 0.30 -15.06
N PHE A 208 -11.95 1.26 -15.63
CA PHE A 208 -12.54 2.43 -16.29
C PHE A 208 -13.32 2.06 -17.55
N ALA A 209 -12.85 1.10 -18.35
CA ALA A 209 -13.64 0.61 -19.49
C ALA A 209 -14.98 0.03 -19.03
N PHE A 210 -14.98 -0.81 -17.99
CA PHE A 210 -16.23 -1.35 -17.46
C PHE A 210 -17.11 -0.30 -16.77
N LEU A 211 -16.52 0.73 -16.14
CA LEU A 211 -17.26 1.85 -15.56
C LEU A 211 -18.01 2.63 -16.65
N LEU A 212 -17.35 2.89 -17.77
CA LEU A 212 -17.95 3.60 -18.90
C LEU A 212 -19.03 2.77 -19.62
N ILE A 213 -18.89 1.44 -19.65
CA ILE A 213 -19.88 0.53 -20.25
C ILE A 213 -21.08 0.32 -19.31
N TYR A 214 -20.83 0.18 -18.01
CA TYR A 214 -21.85 -0.12 -16.98
C TYR A 214 -21.79 0.87 -15.80
N PRO A 215 -22.06 2.18 -16.02
CA PRO A 215 -21.89 3.21 -14.99
C PRO A 215 -22.83 3.06 -13.79
N ASN A 216 -23.89 2.25 -13.93
CA ASN A 216 -24.85 1.96 -12.86
C ASN A 216 -24.55 0.65 -12.12
N ASP A 217 -23.60 -0.16 -12.58
CA ASP A 217 -23.36 -1.52 -12.07
C ASP A 217 -21.90 -1.79 -11.71
N LEU A 218 -20.94 -1.02 -12.23
CA LEU A 218 -19.55 -1.05 -11.76
C LEU A 218 -19.24 0.24 -11.00
N HIS A 219 -18.90 0.09 -9.73
CA HIS A 219 -18.62 1.21 -8.82
C HIS A 219 -17.18 1.13 -8.32
N LEU A 220 -16.52 2.28 -8.30
CA LEU A 220 -15.16 2.44 -7.80
C LEU A 220 -15.20 3.41 -6.62
N ASN A 221 -14.74 2.98 -5.45
CA ASN A 221 -14.42 3.89 -4.36
C ASN A 221 -12.92 4.24 -4.42
N ARG A 222 -12.56 5.43 -3.94
CA ARG A 222 -11.17 5.89 -3.79
C ARG A 222 -10.47 5.15 -2.65
N GLY A 223 -9.25 4.69 -2.88
CA GLY A 223 -8.31 4.22 -1.86
C GLY A 223 -7.29 5.30 -1.48
N ASN A 224 -6.41 4.99 -0.53
CA ASN A 224 -5.37 5.93 -0.15
C ASN A 224 -4.25 6.01 -1.20
N HIS A 225 -4.08 4.98 -2.02
CA HIS A 225 -3.09 4.96 -3.10
C HIS A 225 -3.55 5.73 -4.35
N GLU A 226 -4.85 5.97 -4.55
CA GLU A 226 -5.33 6.88 -5.60
C GLU A 226 -5.13 8.37 -5.22
N ASP A 227 -3.89 8.72 -4.87
CA ASP A 227 -3.42 10.06 -4.52
C ASP A 227 -1.97 10.24 -4.96
N TYR A 228 -1.62 11.38 -5.57
CA TYR A 228 -0.28 11.61 -6.14
C TYR A 228 0.84 11.51 -5.09
N ILE A 229 0.53 11.71 -3.81
CA ILE A 229 1.49 11.60 -2.71
C ILE A 229 1.87 10.14 -2.43
N MET A 230 0.88 9.25 -2.53
CA MET A 230 1.06 7.82 -2.24
C MET A 230 1.50 7.02 -3.44
N ASN A 231 1.03 7.43 -4.62
CA ASN A 231 1.43 6.86 -5.88
C ASN A 231 2.95 6.83 -5.96
N ASP A 232 3.49 5.63 -6.05
CA ASP A 232 4.89 5.39 -6.38
C ASP A 232 5.02 5.72 -7.87
N LEU A 233 5.02 7.02 -8.19
CA LEU A 233 5.10 7.59 -9.54
C LEU A 233 6.22 6.94 -10.40
N PRO A 234 7.39 6.57 -9.84
CA PRO A 234 8.40 5.79 -10.55
C PRO A 234 7.93 4.39 -10.93
N LYS A 235 7.13 3.71 -10.09
CA LYS A 235 6.52 2.42 -10.42
C LYS A 235 5.38 2.57 -11.42
N ILE A 236 4.42 3.47 -11.23
CA ILE A 236 3.37 3.73 -12.23
C ILE A 236 3.98 4.17 -13.57
N GLY A 237 5.11 4.90 -13.52
CA GLY A 237 5.94 5.26 -14.66
C GLY A 237 6.72 4.10 -15.29
N SER A 238 7.11 3.10 -14.49
CA SER A 238 7.73 1.85 -14.95
C SER A 238 6.71 0.81 -15.43
N ASP A 239 5.47 0.89 -14.94
CA ASP A 239 4.30 0.02 -15.16
C ASP A 239 3.73 0.16 -16.58
N PHE A 240 4.38 0.95 -17.44
CA PHE A 240 4.15 0.93 -18.86
C PHE A 240 5.48 1.17 -19.58
N LYS A 241 5.92 0.16 -20.36
CA LYS A 241 7.22 0.12 -21.07
C LYS A 241 7.61 1.53 -21.51
N LYS A 242 8.74 2.03 -20.98
CA LYS A 242 9.42 3.33 -21.18
C LYS A 242 8.98 4.17 -22.39
N PHE A 243 8.70 3.56 -23.53
CA PHE A 243 8.34 4.20 -24.79
C PHE A 243 7.00 4.98 -24.82
N ILE A 244 5.92 4.50 -24.17
CA ILE A 244 4.60 5.19 -24.30
C ILE A 244 4.48 6.38 -23.35
N LEU A 245 5.06 6.27 -22.15
CA LEU A 245 5.08 7.36 -21.17
C LEU A 245 6.17 8.41 -21.45
N GLN A 246 7.22 8.10 -22.21
CA GLN A 246 8.22 9.12 -22.56
C GLN A 246 7.66 10.27 -23.41
N VAL A 247 6.69 10.03 -24.30
CA VAL A 247 6.13 11.10 -25.16
C VAL A 247 4.91 11.77 -24.54
N HIS A 248 4.04 11.00 -23.87
CA HIS A 248 2.75 11.49 -23.34
C HIS A 248 2.53 11.17 -21.86
N GLY A 249 3.51 10.60 -21.16
CA GLY A 249 3.37 10.11 -19.79
C GLY A 249 3.05 11.21 -18.80
N LYS A 250 3.69 12.39 -18.93
CA LYS A 250 3.33 13.55 -18.09
C LYS A 250 1.84 13.87 -18.16
N VAL A 251 1.31 13.96 -19.39
CA VAL A 251 -0.10 14.29 -19.62
C VAL A 251 -1.02 13.21 -19.07
N ILE A 252 -0.65 11.94 -19.24
CA ILE A 252 -1.37 10.79 -18.70
C ILE A 252 -1.40 10.85 -17.17
N LEU A 253 -0.25 11.09 -16.52
CA LEU A 253 -0.13 11.17 -15.06
C LEU A 253 -0.97 12.33 -14.50
N TYR A 254 -0.85 13.54 -15.05
CA TYR A 254 -1.66 14.68 -14.62
C TYR A 254 -3.16 14.43 -14.77
N LEU A 255 -3.58 13.84 -15.89
CA LEU A 255 -4.98 13.52 -16.11
C LEU A 255 -5.46 12.40 -15.17
N LEU A 256 -4.59 11.44 -14.85
CA LEU A 256 -4.88 10.36 -13.92
C LEU A 256 -5.05 10.90 -12.49
N GLU A 257 -4.19 11.82 -12.05
CA GLU A 257 -4.35 12.52 -10.76
C GLU A 257 -5.68 13.26 -10.68
N ASP A 258 -6.07 13.99 -11.73
CA ASP A 258 -7.36 14.66 -11.81
C ASP A 258 -8.50 13.63 -11.73
N VAL A 259 -8.44 12.55 -12.51
CA VAL A 259 -9.41 11.44 -12.46
C VAL A 259 -9.56 10.86 -11.05
N PHE A 260 -8.46 10.60 -10.36
CA PHE A 260 -8.46 10.07 -8.99
C PHE A 260 -9.15 11.00 -7.99
N SER A 261 -8.99 12.32 -8.15
CA SER A 261 -9.67 13.31 -7.31
C SER A 261 -11.21 13.25 -7.41
N TRP A 262 -11.74 12.66 -8.48
CA TRP A 262 -13.17 12.50 -8.71
C TRP A 262 -13.73 11.13 -8.32
N LEU A 263 -12.91 10.18 -7.84
CA LEU A 263 -13.42 8.89 -7.38
C LEU A 263 -14.38 9.06 -6.19
N PRO A 264 -15.56 8.39 -6.19
CA PRO A 264 -16.44 8.32 -5.02
C PRO A 264 -15.70 7.87 -3.76
N LEU A 265 -16.12 8.35 -2.60
CA LEU A 265 -15.46 8.11 -1.32
C LEU A 265 -16.04 6.91 -0.56
N ALA A 266 -17.31 6.59 -0.81
CA ALA A 266 -17.99 5.47 -0.19
C ALA A 266 -19.13 4.95 -1.05
N THR A 267 -19.58 3.75 -0.72
CA THR A 267 -20.79 3.13 -1.27
C THR A 267 -21.68 2.64 -0.13
N VAL A 268 -22.99 2.85 -0.23
CA VAL A 268 -23.98 2.34 0.74
C VAL A 268 -24.94 1.39 0.04
N VAL A 269 -24.99 0.13 0.52
CA VAL A 269 -25.89 -0.90 0.00
C VAL A 269 -27.11 -1.06 0.91
N ASP A 270 -28.30 -1.01 0.31
CA ASP A 270 -29.62 -1.16 0.96
C ASP A 270 -29.81 -0.26 2.20
N SER A 271 -29.12 0.88 2.26
CA SER A 271 -29.08 1.77 3.43
C SER A 271 -28.65 1.08 4.73
N LYS A 272 -27.90 -0.03 4.63
CA LYS A 272 -27.50 -0.87 5.78
C LYS A 272 -26.03 -1.23 5.80
N VAL A 273 -25.38 -1.31 4.65
CA VAL A 273 -23.96 -1.68 4.56
C VAL A 273 -23.20 -0.49 4.03
N LEU A 274 -22.28 0.03 4.84
CA LEU A 274 -21.33 1.06 4.41
C LEU A 274 -20.08 0.36 3.86
N ILE A 275 -19.62 0.78 2.69
CA ILE A 275 -18.39 0.33 2.04
C ILE A 275 -17.50 1.56 1.84
N LEU A 276 -16.32 1.57 2.46
CA LEU A 276 -15.29 2.61 2.29
C LEU A 276 -13.91 1.97 2.41
N HIS A 277 -12.86 2.60 1.89
CA HIS A 277 -11.57 1.94 1.78
C HIS A 277 -10.87 1.76 3.15
N GLY A 278 -10.60 2.88 3.83
CA GLY A 278 -10.01 2.99 5.16
C GLY A 278 -10.95 2.55 6.27
N GLY A 279 -11.42 3.51 7.05
CA GLY A 279 -12.24 3.22 8.22
C GLY A 279 -13.16 4.36 8.59
N ILE A 280 -13.42 4.44 9.89
CA ILE A 280 -14.23 5.50 10.48
C ILE A 280 -13.49 6.06 11.69
N SER A 281 -13.92 7.22 12.15
CA SER A 281 -13.47 7.88 13.37
C SER A 281 -14.66 8.22 14.27
N ASP A 282 -14.37 8.72 15.47
CA ASP A 282 -15.38 9.24 16.39
C ASP A 282 -16.07 10.52 15.89
N THR A 283 -15.51 11.15 14.85
CA THR A 283 -16.03 12.34 14.18
C THR A 283 -16.64 12.07 12.80
N THR A 284 -16.60 10.83 12.27
CA THR A 284 -17.14 10.51 10.94
C THR A 284 -18.59 10.96 10.79
N ASP A 285 -18.84 11.71 9.71
CA ASP A 285 -20.13 12.30 9.40
C ASP A 285 -20.46 12.08 7.91
N LEU A 286 -21.31 11.09 7.62
CA LEU A 286 -21.70 10.72 6.25
C LEU A 286 -22.52 11.81 5.57
N ASP A 287 -23.28 12.61 6.32
CA ASP A 287 -24.07 13.72 5.76
C ASP A 287 -23.11 14.80 5.25
N PHE A 288 -22.11 15.16 6.05
CA PHE A 288 -21.06 16.09 5.64
C PHE A 288 -20.20 15.53 4.50
N LEU A 289 -19.81 14.26 4.59
CA LEU A 289 -19.04 13.56 3.55
C LEU A 289 -19.73 13.62 2.18
N ASN A 290 -21.06 13.57 2.16
CA ASN A 290 -21.82 13.60 0.92
C ASN A 290 -21.94 15.01 0.30
N LEU A 291 -21.60 16.06 1.04
CA LEU A 291 -21.83 17.46 0.63
C LEU A 291 -20.58 18.19 0.13
N PHE A 292 -19.38 17.85 0.59
CA PHE A 292 -18.19 18.62 0.22
C PHE A 292 -17.63 18.26 -1.17
N GLU A 293 -16.88 19.19 -1.76
CA GLU A 293 -16.34 19.03 -3.11
C GLU A 293 -15.05 18.19 -3.09
N ARG A 294 -15.18 16.87 -3.27
CA ARG A 294 -14.06 15.92 -3.12
C ARG A 294 -12.83 16.21 -4.01
N SER A 295 -13.01 16.85 -5.15
CA SER A 295 -11.91 17.24 -6.04
C SER A 295 -11.02 18.34 -5.46
N LYS A 296 -11.57 19.16 -4.56
CA LYS A 296 -10.85 20.27 -3.92
C LYS A 296 -10.02 19.85 -2.72
N VAL A 297 -10.17 18.61 -2.24
CA VAL A 297 -9.37 18.09 -1.13
C VAL A 297 -7.86 18.18 -1.42
N ARG A 298 -7.46 18.17 -2.70
CA ARG A 298 -6.09 18.48 -3.17
C ARG A 298 -5.56 19.82 -2.63
N GLU A 299 -6.36 20.88 -2.69
CA GLU A 299 -6.01 22.21 -2.17
C GLU A 299 -6.05 22.26 -0.63
N HIS A 300 -6.65 21.26 0.03
CA HIS A 300 -6.98 21.26 1.47
C HIS A 300 -5.98 20.45 2.32
N VAL A 301 -5.22 19.54 1.68
CA VAL A 301 -3.97 18.94 2.20
C VAL A 301 -3.01 20.06 2.67
N HIS A 302 -2.99 21.17 1.92
CA HIS A 302 -2.19 22.38 2.14
C HIS A 302 -2.37 23.01 3.54
N VAL A 303 -3.59 23.04 4.08
CA VAL A 303 -3.89 23.75 5.34
C VAL A 303 -3.81 22.81 6.54
N GLY A 304 -4.32 21.58 6.40
CA GLY A 304 -4.35 20.60 7.49
C GLY A 304 -2.95 20.18 7.96
N LEU A 305 -2.03 19.96 7.02
CA LEU A 305 -0.67 19.53 7.33
C LEU A 305 0.23 20.69 7.82
N LEU A 306 0.07 21.90 7.27
CA LEU A 306 0.78 23.09 7.76
C LEU A 306 0.42 23.40 9.22
N LEU A 307 -0.86 23.28 9.58
CA LEU A 307 -1.33 23.44 10.96
C LEU A 307 -0.81 22.33 11.89
N SER A 308 -0.59 21.12 11.39
CA SER A 308 0.00 20.01 12.17
C SER A 308 1.49 20.23 12.47
N SER A 309 2.25 20.72 11.49
CA SER A 309 3.66 21.09 11.66
C SER A 309 3.84 22.31 12.57
N LEU A 310 2.96 23.31 12.47
CA LEU A 310 2.97 24.47 13.38
C LEU A 310 2.61 24.09 14.82
N LYS A 311 1.72 23.12 15.04
CA LYS A 311 1.42 22.59 16.38
C LYS A 311 2.61 21.85 17.01
N ASN A 312 3.44 21.18 16.21
CA ASN A 312 4.66 20.52 16.70
C ASN A 312 5.78 21.51 17.06
N LEU A 313 5.81 22.70 16.44
CA LEU A 313 6.75 23.79 16.77
C LEU A 313 6.26 24.67 17.94
N ALA A 314 4.95 24.75 18.18
CA ALA A 314 4.34 25.62 19.19
C ALA A 314 4.01 24.93 20.52
N ALA A 315 4.86 24.00 20.99
CA ALA A 315 4.75 23.38 22.32
C ALA A 315 5.13 24.34 23.47
N VAL A 316 4.78 25.63 23.37
CA VAL A 316 4.87 26.62 24.46
C VAL A 316 3.67 27.58 24.37
N GLY A 317 2.58 27.26 25.07
CA GLY A 317 1.51 28.22 25.34
C GLY A 317 0.13 27.59 25.57
N PRO A 318 -0.57 27.86 26.68
CA PRO A 318 -1.92 27.38 26.91
C PRO A 318 -2.93 28.39 26.35
N HIS A 319 -3.28 28.25 25.08
CA HIS A 319 -4.49 28.87 24.51
C HIS A 319 -5.16 27.88 23.56
N GLU A 320 -6.11 27.12 24.10
CA GLU A 320 -7.09 26.35 23.33
C GLU A 320 -8.06 27.34 22.66
N GLU A 321 -7.70 27.84 21.47
CA GLU A 321 -8.67 28.47 20.57
C GLU A 321 -9.28 27.40 19.65
N ASP A 322 -10.60 27.43 19.57
CA ASP A 322 -11.53 26.51 18.90
C ASP A 322 -11.28 26.43 17.38
N SER A 323 -10.24 25.68 16.98
CA SER A 323 -9.87 25.38 15.58
C SER A 323 -10.84 24.45 14.84
N SER A 324 -11.98 24.11 15.45
CA SER A 324 -12.99 23.18 14.88
C SER A 324 -13.89 23.79 13.80
N ARG A 325 -13.67 25.05 13.41
CA ARG A 325 -14.60 25.84 12.57
C ARG A 325 -14.16 26.06 11.12
N ASP A 326 -12.97 25.65 10.71
CA ASP A 326 -12.56 25.73 9.30
C ASP A 326 -13.15 24.54 8.52
N PRO A 327 -14.10 24.76 7.58
CA PRO A 327 -14.69 23.69 6.78
C PRO A 327 -13.61 22.90 6.04
N THR A 328 -12.56 23.58 5.57
CA THR A 328 -11.45 23.01 4.81
C THR A 328 -10.71 21.92 5.58
N GLN A 329 -10.39 22.22 6.85
CA GLN A 329 -9.71 21.27 7.74
C GLN A 329 -10.60 20.06 8.05
N LYS A 330 -11.91 20.28 8.17
CA LYS A 330 -12.86 19.20 8.43
C LYS A 330 -13.01 18.27 7.22
N GLU A 331 -13.04 18.80 6.00
CA GLU A 331 -13.08 18.01 4.75
C GLU A 331 -11.83 17.14 4.60
N TRP A 332 -10.66 17.73 4.85
CA TRP A 332 -9.39 17.00 4.89
C TRP A 332 -9.42 15.88 5.93
N GLN A 333 -9.79 16.17 7.17
CA GLN A 333 -9.81 15.17 8.23
C GLN A 333 -10.78 14.02 7.93
N GLN A 334 -11.98 14.32 7.42
CA GLN A 334 -12.95 13.28 7.04
C GLN A 334 -12.41 12.40 5.91
N THR A 335 -11.77 13.01 4.90
CA THR A 335 -11.15 12.26 3.78
C THR A 335 -10.01 11.39 4.29
N LEU A 336 -9.14 11.94 5.13
CA LEU A 336 -8.05 11.19 5.75
C LEU A 336 -8.58 10.02 6.57
N ASP A 337 -9.61 10.24 7.39
CA ASP A 337 -10.17 9.20 8.25
C ASP A 337 -10.77 8.04 7.43
N ILE A 338 -11.55 8.32 6.39
CA ILE A 338 -12.19 7.28 5.58
C ILE A 338 -11.23 6.52 4.67
N LEU A 339 -10.06 7.09 4.35
CA LEU A 339 -9.05 6.44 3.52
C LEU A 339 -7.98 5.71 4.36
N TRP A 340 -7.67 6.16 5.58
CA TRP A 340 -6.51 5.68 6.35
C TRP A 340 -6.82 5.04 7.71
N SER A 341 -8.05 5.12 8.21
CA SER A 341 -8.35 4.59 9.55
C SER A 341 -8.43 3.06 9.58
N ASP A 342 -7.94 2.46 10.67
CA ASP A 342 -7.87 1.01 10.86
C ASP A 342 -8.70 0.56 12.08
N PRO A 343 -9.41 -0.58 12.01
CA PRO A 343 -10.16 -1.11 13.15
C PRO A 343 -9.22 -1.66 14.23
N ARG A 344 -9.63 -1.57 15.50
CA ARG A 344 -8.94 -2.22 16.62
C ARG A 344 -9.89 -2.87 17.61
N ASN A 345 -9.41 -3.89 18.32
CA ASN A 345 -10.25 -4.60 19.29
C ASN A 345 -10.56 -3.79 20.56
N GLN A 346 -9.71 -2.81 20.92
CA GLN A 346 -9.88 -1.97 22.09
C GLN A 346 -10.83 -0.80 21.81
N ARG A 347 -11.62 -0.44 22.82
CA ARG A 347 -12.53 0.71 22.75
C ARG A 347 -11.81 2.03 22.53
N GLY A 348 -12.51 3.01 21.98
CA GLY A 348 -12.05 4.38 21.75
C GLY A 348 -11.48 4.60 20.35
N CYS A 349 -11.16 5.87 20.08
CA CYS A 349 -10.57 6.36 18.84
C CYS A 349 -9.20 6.98 19.19
N ILE A 350 -8.11 6.56 18.54
CA ILE A 350 -6.78 7.17 18.73
C ILE A 350 -6.12 7.43 17.38
N PRO A 351 -5.29 8.48 17.22
CA PRO A 351 -4.54 8.71 15.98
C PRO A 351 -3.69 7.49 15.59
N ASN A 352 -3.67 7.15 14.30
CA ASN A 352 -2.87 6.06 13.77
C ASN A 352 -1.44 6.53 13.48
N LYS A 353 -0.60 6.48 14.50
CA LYS A 353 0.80 6.92 14.39
C LYS A 353 1.66 6.03 13.50
N LEU A 354 1.27 4.77 13.28
CA LEU A 354 2.04 3.84 12.46
C LEU A 354 1.85 4.14 10.98
N ARG A 355 0.62 4.42 10.54
CA ARG A 355 0.34 4.85 9.17
C ARG A 355 0.75 6.29 8.92
N GLY A 356 0.68 7.15 9.94
CA GLY A 356 0.88 8.60 9.81
C GLY A 356 -0.37 9.39 9.39
N GLY A 357 -1.47 8.70 9.07
CA GLY A 357 -2.78 9.27 8.72
C GLY A 357 -3.94 8.49 9.35
N GLY A 358 -5.08 9.16 9.56
CA GLY A 358 -6.30 8.55 10.11
C GLY A 358 -6.19 8.14 11.58
N CYS A 359 -7.03 7.18 12.00
CA CYS A 359 -7.15 6.74 13.37
C CYS A 359 -7.33 5.22 13.53
N TYR A 360 -6.99 4.69 14.70
CA TYR A 360 -7.48 3.40 15.15
C TYR A 360 -8.84 3.55 15.83
N PHE A 361 -9.87 2.85 15.35
CA PHE A 361 -11.22 2.94 15.88
C PHE A 361 -11.70 1.63 16.51
N GLY A 362 -12.28 1.73 17.71
CA GLY A 362 -12.80 0.59 18.47
C GLY A 362 -14.26 0.21 18.17
N PRO A 363 -14.75 -0.89 18.78
CA PRO A 363 -16.12 -1.37 18.56
C PRO A 363 -17.22 -0.39 19.02
N ASP A 364 -16.91 0.49 19.97
CA ASP A 364 -17.79 1.55 20.45
C ASP A 364 -17.98 2.67 19.41
N ILE A 365 -16.94 3.00 18.65
CA ILE A 365 -17.02 3.96 17.55
C ILE A 365 -17.90 3.41 16.44
N THR A 366 -17.71 2.15 16.06
CA THR A 366 -18.58 1.45 15.11
C THR A 366 -20.04 1.41 15.58
N ALA A 367 -20.27 1.09 16.86
CA ALA A 367 -21.63 1.05 17.40
C ALA A 367 -22.33 2.43 17.32
N LYS A 368 -21.62 3.51 17.68
CA LYS A 368 -22.13 4.88 17.63
C LYS A 368 -22.52 5.30 16.21
N LEU A 369 -21.67 5.01 15.22
CA LEU A 369 -21.97 5.32 13.82
C LEU A 369 -23.17 4.51 13.31
N PHE A 370 -23.23 3.22 13.66
CA PHE A 370 -24.31 2.34 13.21
C PHE A 370 -25.66 2.72 13.80
N GLU A 371 -25.67 3.19 15.04
CA GLU A 371 -26.88 3.76 15.66
C GLU A 371 -27.31 5.04 14.94
N ARG A 372 -26.38 5.97 14.69
CA ARG A 372 -26.67 7.25 14.01
C ARG A 372 -27.26 7.07 12.62
N TYR A 373 -26.67 6.19 11.81
CA TYR A 373 -27.04 6.01 10.39
C TYR A 373 -27.85 4.73 10.13
N ASN A 374 -28.27 4.03 11.18
CA ASN A 374 -29.04 2.78 11.11
C ASN A 374 -28.37 1.70 10.24
N LEU A 375 -27.04 1.58 10.34
CA LEU A 375 -26.21 0.62 9.62
C LEU A 375 -26.13 -0.71 10.37
N LYS A 376 -25.82 -1.78 9.63
CA LYS A 376 -25.61 -3.14 10.15
C LYS A 376 -24.18 -3.63 9.97
N MET A 377 -23.48 -3.10 8.98
CA MET A 377 -22.17 -3.62 8.57
C MET A 377 -21.32 -2.52 7.93
N LEU A 378 -20.02 -2.58 8.20
CA LEU A 378 -18.97 -1.81 7.53
C LEU A 378 -18.10 -2.82 6.79
N ILE A 379 -17.98 -2.70 5.47
CA ILE A 379 -17.00 -3.43 4.67
C ILE A 379 -15.89 -2.43 4.32
N ARG A 380 -14.65 -2.82 4.57
CA ARG A 380 -13.46 -1.99 4.33
C ARG A 380 -12.30 -2.80 3.76
N SER A 381 -11.25 -2.16 3.25
CA SER A 381 -10.10 -2.82 2.59
C SER A 381 -8.73 -2.53 3.25
N HIS A 382 -7.73 -1.93 2.57
CA HIS A 382 -6.46 -1.30 3.04
C HIS A 382 -5.45 -2.14 3.88
N GLU A 383 -5.92 -3.17 4.57
CA GLU A 383 -5.09 -4.03 5.41
C GLU A 383 -5.07 -5.43 4.79
N CYS A 384 -3.88 -5.85 4.37
CA CYS A 384 -3.65 -7.22 3.94
C CYS A 384 -4.03 -8.22 5.06
N LYS A 385 -4.90 -9.19 4.77
CA LYS A 385 -5.28 -10.26 5.69
C LYS A 385 -4.85 -11.61 5.13
N GLN A 386 -4.35 -12.49 6.00
CA GLN A 386 -3.82 -13.80 5.62
C GLN A 386 -4.78 -14.62 4.75
N ASP A 387 -6.07 -14.60 5.09
CA ASP A 387 -7.13 -15.32 4.37
C ASP A 387 -7.85 -14.46 3.31
N GLY A 388 -7.35 -13.26 3.04
CA GLY A 388 -7.97 -12.27 2.16
C GLY A 388 -9.14 -11.52 2.81
N TYR A 389 -9.52 -11.86 4.03
CA TYR A 389 -10.51 -11.12 4.80
C TYR A 389 -10.32 -11.29 6.31
N GLU A 390 -10.91 -10.39 7.10
CA GLU A 390 -11.02 -10.48 8.56
C GLU A 390 -12.36 -9.93 9.03
N ILE A 391 -12.91 -10.52 10.10
CA ILE A 391 -14.18 -10.08 10.70
C ILE A 391 -13.91 -9.53 12.10
N GLY A 392 -14.15 -8.24 12.28
CA GLY A 392 -13.93 -7.48 13.51
C GLY A 392 -15.21 -7.00 14.20
N HIS A 393 -15.03 -6.42 15.38
CA HIS A 393 -16.06 -5.71 16.16
C HIS A 393 -17.35 -6.52 16.37
N GLY A 394 -17.21 -7.82 16.61
CA GLY A 394 -18.34 -8.72 16.83
C GLY A 394 -19.17 -9.00 15.58
N GLY A 395 -18.54 -9.01 14.40
CA GLY A 395 -19.22 -9.29 13.12
C GLY A 395 -19.71 -8.04 12.38
N LYS A 396 -19.39 -6.85 12.89
CA LYS A 396 -19.89 -5.57 12.35
C LYS A 396 -18.95 -4.92 11.34
N VAL A 397 -17.65 -5.22 11.42
CA VAL A 397 -16.63 -4.69 10.51
C VAL A 397 -16.00 -5.86 9.78
N ILE A 398 -15.89 -5.76 8.46
CA ILE A 398 -15.26 -6.75 7.60
C ILE A 398 -14.14 -6.06 6.84
N THR A 399 -12.93 -6.56 6.98
CA THR A 399 -11.81 -6.21 6.10
C THR A 399 -11.77 -7.18 4.94
N ILE A 400 -11.72 -6.71 3.70
CA ILE A 400 -11.61 -7.50 2.46
C ILE A 400 -10.38 -7.08 1.67
N PHE A 401 -9.61 -8.04 1.16
CA PHE A 401 -8.36 -7.79 0.46
C PHE A 401 -8.26 -8.71 -0.76
N SER A 402 -8.08 -8.13 -1.95
CA SER A 402 -8.21 -8.85 -3.23
C SER A 402 -6.87 -9.05 -3.96
N ALA A 403 -5.75 -8.63 -3.40
CA ALA A 403 -4.42 -8.98 -3.91
C ALA A 403 -3.90 -10.26 -3.23
N SER A 404 -3.66 -11.33 -3.98
CA SER A 404 -3.09 -12.56 -3.42
C SER A 404 -1.57 -12.58 -3.57
N ASN A 405 -0.87 -13.27 -2.67
CA ASN A 405 0.61 -13.27 -2.65
C ASN A 405 1.18 -11.83 -2.67
N TYR A 406 0.59 -10.95 -1.86
CA TYR A 406 0.83 -9.51 -1.93
C TYR A 406 2.31 -9.17 -1.69
N TYR A 407 2.88 -9.69 -0.59
CA TYR A 407 4.30 -9.49 -0.27
C TYR A 407 5.21 -10.54 -0.90
N GLU A 408 4.77 -11.79 -0.92
CA GLU A 408 5.55 -12.96 -1.38
C GLU A 408 4.61 -14.12 -1.74
N ASP A 409 5.05 -15.02 -2.62
CA ASP A 409 4.33 -16.24 -2.95
C ASP A 409 4.00 -17.06 -1.70
N GLY A 410 2.70 -17.19 -1.41
CA GLY A 410 2.20 -17.90 -0.23
C GLY A 410 1.97 -17.05 1.01
N SER A 411 2.22 -15.74 0.95
CA SER A 411 2.04 -14.81 2.09
C SER A 411 0.58 -14.70 2.52
N ASN A 412 -0.32 -14.41 1.59
CA ASN A 412 -1.76 -14.28 1.84
C ASN A 412 -2.61 -14.79 0.66
N ARG A 413 -3.89 -15.03 0.94
CA ARG A 413 -4.93 -15.26 -0.07
C ARG A 413 -5.58 -13.94 -0.47
N GLY A 414 -6.15 -13.89 -1.67
CA GLY A 414 -7.10 -12.87 -2.07
C GLY A 414 -8.52 -13.34 -1.80
N ALA A 415 -9.45 -12.41 -1.58
CA ALA A 415 -10.87 -12.70 -1.50
C ALA A 415 -11.73 -11.57 -2.04
N TYR A 416 -12.97 -11.90 -2.41
CA TYR A 416 -14.04 -10.93 -2.64
C TYR A 416 -15.31 -11.38 -1.92
N ILE A 417 -16.21 -10.43 -1.65
CA ILE A 417 -17.49 -10.66 -0.98
C ILE A 417 -18.61 -10.70 -2.03
N LYS A 418 -19.56 -11.62 -1.81
CA LYS A 418 -20.86 -11.61 -2.48
C LYS A 418 -21.93 -11.27 -1.46
N LEU A 419 -22.61 -10.16 -1.68
CA LEU A 419 -23.65 -9.65 -0.80
C LEU A 419 -25.02 -9.89 -1.43
N ASN A 420 -25.82 -10.74 -0.79
CA ASN A 420 -27.19 -11.07 -1.22
C ASN A 420 -28.21 -10.09 -0.61
N PRO A 421 -29.53 -10.21 -0.92
CA PRO A 421 -30.53 -9.28 -0.42
C PRO A 421 -30.82 -9.41 1.08
N ASP A 422 -30.42 -10.55 1.68
CA ASP A 422 -30.44 -10.72 3.14
C ASP A 422 -29.25 -10.03 3.83
N LEU A 423 -28.37 -9.41 3.05
CA LEU A 423 -27.13 -8.76 3.49
C LEU A 423 -26.17 -9.70 4.22
N ILE A 424 -26.20 -10.98 3.86
CA ILE A 424 -25.30 -12.00 4.40
C ILE A 424 -24.06 -12.05 3.51
N PRO A 425 -22.87 -11.66 4.01
CA PRO A 425 -21.65 -11.67 3.22
C PRO A 425 -21.16 -13.11 3.00
N ARG A 426 -20.97 -13.49 1.73
CA ARG A 426 -20.30 -14.73 1.34
C ARG A 426 -18.91 -14.43 0.81
N PHE A 427 -17.90 -14.97 1.47
CA PHE A 427 -16.50 -14.80 1.09
C PHE A 427 -16.09 -15.85 0.06
N ILE A 428 -15.51 -15.41 -1.05
CA ILE A 428 -14.89 -16.28 -2.06
C ILE A 428 -13.39 -16.03 -2.05
N GLN A 429 -12.64 -16.99 -1.51
CA GLN A 429 -11.18 -16.93 -1.44
C GLN A 429 -10.54 -17.53 -2.70
N TYR A 430 -9.39 -16.99 -3.06
CA TYR A 430 -8.54 -17.49 -4.14
C TYR A 430 -7.07 -17.18 -3.85
N GLN A 431 -6.20 -17.77 -4.66
CA GLN A 431 -4.78 -17.52 -4.65
C GLN A 431 -4.28 -17.81 -6.06
N VAL A 432 -3.64 -16.82 -6.69
CA VAL A 432 -3.01 -17.00 -8.00
C VAL A 432 -1.74 -17.84 -7.82
N THR A 433 -1.43 -18.69 -8.79
CA THR A 433 -0.22 -19.53 -8.76
C THR A 433 0.50 -19.36 -10.09
N PHE A 434 1.71 -18.80 -10.05
CA PHE A 434 2.42 -18.43 -11.27
C PHE A 434 3.06 -19.64 -11.98
N HIS A 435 3.67 -20.61 -11.29
CA HIS A 435 4.23 -21.80 -11.97
C HIS A 435 4.29 -23.10 -11.10
N SER A 436 3.92 -24.22 -11.75
CA SER A 436 4.01 -25.65 -11.38
C SER A 436 3.16 -26.18 -10.20
N ALA A 437 2.20 -27.02 -10.55
CA ALA A 437 1.18 -27.66 -9.72
C ALA A 437 1.68 -28.64 -8.63
N HIS A 438 2.90 -28.54 -8.10
CA HIS A 438 3.50 -29.65 -7.32
C HIS A 438 4.00 -29.34 -5.91
N SER A 439 3.91 -28.11 -5.39
CA SER A 439 4.03 -27.87 -3.94
C SER A 439 3.48 -26.51 -3.56
N PRO A 440 2.60 -26.39 -2.55
CA PRO A 440 2.30 -25.08 -1.98
C PRO A 440 3.61 -24.44 -1.44
N PRO A 441 3.78 -23.11 -1.57
CA PRO A 441 4.95 -22.42 -1.03
C PRO A 441 5.13 -22.80 0.44
N ARG A 442 6.33 -23.25 0.77
CA ARG A 442 6.65 -23.68 2.13
C ARG A 442 6.73 -22.42 2.98
N ILE A 443 6.15 -22.45 4.17
CA ILE A 443 6.23 -21.34 5.15
C ILE A 443 7.67 -20.81 5.36
N ASN A 444 8.68 -21.65 5.13
CA ASN A 444 10.09 -21.26 5.17
C ASN A 444 10.46 -20.20 4.13
N THR A 445 9.85 -20.19 2.95
CA THR A 445 10.11 -19.20 1.89
C THR A 445 9.60 -17.83 2.30
N VAL A 446 8.33 -17.76 2.70
CA VAL A 446 7.70 -16.52 3.19
C VAL A 446 8.43 -15.97 4.41
N GLU A 447 8.81 -16.85 5.35
CA GLU A 447 9.60 -16.45 6.51
C GLU A 447 11.00 -15.94 6.13
N GLY A 448 11.66 -16.59 5.17
CA GLY A 448 12.95 -16.14 4.66
C GLY A 448 12.86 -14.74 4.05
N ALA A 449 11.83 -14.48 3.24
CA ALA A 449 11.58 -13.17 2.64
C ALA A 449 11.29 -12.10 3.71
N ALA A 450 10.41 -12.39 4.67
CA ALA A 450 10.10 -11.46 5.77
C ALA A 450 11.35 -11.12 6.60
N LEU A 451 12.15 -12.12 6.96
CA LEU A 451 13.38 -11.92 7.72
C LEU A 451 14.48 -11.21 6.93
N LYS A 452 14.50 -11.38 5.60
CA LYS A 452 15.40 -10.63 4.71
C LYS A 452 15.02 -9.15 4.68
N ALA A 453 13.75 -8.83 4.43
CA ALA A 453 13.25 -7.45 4.44
C ALA A 453 13.51 -6.76 5.80
N LEU A 454 13.28 -7.47 6.91
CA LEU A 454 13.57 -6.95 8.25
C LEU A 454 15.06 -6.69 8.46
N ARG A 455 15.94 -7.57 7.97
CA ARG A 455 17.40 -7.36 8.04
C ARG A 455 17.85 -6.16 7.25
N GLU A 456 17.29 -5.95 6.06
CA GLU A 456 17.60 -4.78 5.24
C GLU A 456 17.25 -3.49 6.01
N LYS A 457 16.08 -3.43 6.67
CA LYS A 457 15.72 -2.29 7.54
C LYS A 457 16.63 -2.14 8.77
N ILE A 458 17.03 -3.24 9.40
CA ILE A 458 18.00 -3.21 10.51
C ILE A 458 19.34 -2.65 10.03
N TYR A 459 19.81 -3.08 8.86
CA TYR A 459 21.06 -2.63 8.29
C TYR A 459 21.02 -1.16 7.84
N ALA A 460 19.89 -0.73 7.28
CA ALA A 460 19.64 0.66 6.90
C ALA A 460 19.67 1.64 8.09
N ASN A 461 19.54 1.14 9.33
CA ASN A 461 19.60 1.95 10.55
C ASN A 461 20.73 1.49 11.48
N LYS A 462 21.78 0.86 10.92
CA LYS A 462 22.89 0.27 11.67
C LYS A 462 23.57 1.27 12.58
N THR A 463 23.83 2.49 12.12
CA THR A 463 24.53 3.52 12.87
C THR A 463 23.70 3.96 14.07
N GLU A 464 22.41 4.28 13.90
CA GLU A 464 21.55 4.67 15.02
C GLU A 464 21.34 3.52 16.00
N LEU A 465 21.20 2.28 15.49
CA LEU A 465 21.12 1.09 16.33
C LEU A 465 22.40 0.88 17.15
N MET A 466 23.57 1.07 16.55
CA MET A 466 24.85 0.94 17.25
C MET A 466 24.99 2.00 18.35
N GLU A 467 24.60 3.24 18.09
CA GLU A 467 24.57 4.30 19.10
C GLU A 467 23.61 3.95 20.24
N ALA A 468 22.40 3.50 19.93
CA ALA A 468 21.42 3.05 20.92
C ALA A 468 21.95 1.86 21.74
N PHE A 469 22.59 0.88 21.10
CA PHE A 469 23.19 -0.26 21.79
C PHE A 469 24.33 0.18 22.71
N MET A 470 25.23 1.03 22.24
CA MET A 470 26.36 1.55 23.03
C MET A 470 25.89 2.37 24.23
N SER A 471 24.80 3.14 24.09
CA SER A 471 24.21 3.89 25.20
C SER A 471 23.71 2.98 26.34
N LYS A 472 23.29 1.76 26.00
CA LYS A 472 22.80 0.75 26.96
C LYS A 472 23.90 -0.22 27.42
N ASP A 473 25.02 -0.33 26.70
CA ASP A 473 26.19 -1.13 27.12
C ASP A 473 27.15 -0.29 27.98
N LEU A 474 26.76 -0.08 29.24
CA LEU A 474 27.55 0.65 30.24
C LEU A 474 28.96 0.04 30.49
N THR A 475 29.17 -1.21 30.07
CA THR A 475 30.43 -1.94 30.29
C THR A 475 31.35 -1.94 29.08
N GLY A 476 30.87 -1.53 27.90
CA GLY A 476 31.60 -1.66 26.64
C GLY A 476 31.94 -3.12 26.28
N ALA A 477 31.15 -4.08 26.77
CA ALA A 477 31.43 -5.51 26.60
C ALA A 477 30.98 -6.06 25.24
N GLY A 478 30.32 -5.26 24.42
CA GLY A 478 29.69 -5.70 23.16
C GLY A 478 28.41 -6.51 23.38
N LYS A 479 27.80 -6.39 24.57
CA LYS A 479 26.71 -7.30 25.01
C LYS A 479 25.59 -6.59 25.74
N LEU A 480 24.35 -6.96 25.42
CA LEU A 480 23.14 -6.41 26.05
C LEU A 480 22.25 -7.51 26.63
N SER A 481 21.40 -7.15 27.59
CA SER A 481 20.29 -8.03 27.96
C SER A 481 19.27 -8.12 26.81
N VAL A 482 18.47 -9.18 26.78
CA VAL A 482 17.40 -9.33 25.79
C VAL A 482 16.38 -8.18 25.87
N SER A 483 16.18 -7.63 27.08
CA SER A 483 15.27 -6.50 27.29
C SER A 483 15.83 -5.21 26.70
N ASP A 484 17.09 -4.90 26.99
CA ASP A 484 17.75 -3.67 26.54
C ASP A 484 17.93 -3.65 25.03
N TRP A 485 18.28 -4.80 24.45
CA TRP A 485 18.34 -4.95 22.99
C TRP A 485 16.99 -4.75 22.34
N ALA A 486 15.93 -5.39 22.86
CA ALA A 486 14.59 -5.24 22.29
C ALA A 486 14.07 -3.80 22.39
N GLU A 487 14.39 -3.09 23.48
CA GLU A 487 14.04 -1.68 23.64
C GLU A 487 14.80 -0.78 22.67
N ALA A 488 16.11 -1.03 22.46
CA ALA A 488 16.90 -0.29 21.48
C ALA A 488 16.41 -0.52 20.04
N MET A 489 16.06 -1.75 19.69
CA MET A 489 15.48 -2.08 18.38
C MET A 489 14.17 -1.32 18.17
N GLU A 490 13.28 -1.30 19.17
CA GLU A 490 12.01 -0.58 19.09
C GLU A 490 12.21 0.94 19.03
N SER A 491 13.12 1.50 19.83
CA SER A 491 13.33 2.96 19.86
C SER A 491 13.84 3.52 18.54
N VAL A 492 14.64 2.73 17.81
CA VAL A 492 15.25 3.16 16.54
C VAL A 492 14.34 2.82 15.35
N LEU A 493 13.80 1.60 15.30
CA LEU A 493 13.06 1.14 14.12
C LEU A 493 11.56 1.46 14.18
N GLN A 494 10.97 1.59 15.37
CA GLN A 494 9.56 1.96 15.58
C GLN A 494 8.56 1.09 14.79
N LEU A 495 8.86 -0.19 14.63
CA LEU A 495 8.05 -1.15 13.85
C LEU A 495 6.98 -1.87 14.70
N GLU A 496 6.92 -1.64 16.01
CA GLU A 496 6.03 -2.34 16.96
C GLU A 496 6.11 -3.89 16.88
N LEU A 497 7.29 -4.41 16.54
CA LEU A 497 7.50 -5.84 16.37
C LEU A 497 7.78 -6.53 17.72
N PRO A 498 7.42 -7.82 17.87
CA PRO A 498 7.73 -8.59 19.07
C PRO A 498 9.21 -9.00 19.11
N TRP A 499 10.12 -8.02 19.25
CA TRP A 499 11.57 -8.19 19.14
C TRP A 499 12.13 -9.33 19.99
N ARG A 500 11.64 -9.49 21.22
CA ARG A 500 12.07 -10.58 22.12
C ARG A 500 11.85 -11.98 21.51
N THR A 501 10.77 -12.14 20.75
CA THR A 501 10.42 -13.38 20.05
C THR A 501 11.26 -13.56 18.79
N LEU A 502 11.48 -12.48 18.04
CA LEU A 502 12.28 -12.47 16.80
C LEU A 502 13.79 -12.60 17.05
N ARG A 503 14.24 -12.31 18.26
CA ARG A 503 15.66 -12.34 18.66
C ARG A 503 16.39 -13.62 18.22
N ALA A 504 15.77 -14.79 18.36
CA ALA A 504 16.41 -16.06 18.02
C ALA A 504 16.78 -16.18 16.54
N GLN A 505 16.06 -15.45 15.67
CA GLN A 505 16.34 -15.36 14.25
C GLN A 505 17.25 -14.17 13.92
N LEU A 506 17.40 -13.17 14.78
CA LEU A 506 18.08 -11.90 14.45
C LEU A 506 19.45 -11.72 15.11
N ALA A 507 19.68 -12.30 16.28
CA ALA A 507 20.90 -12.06 17.06
C ALA A 507 21.36 -13.30 17.84
N ARG A 508 22.68 -13.44 17.98
CA ARG A 508 23.33 -14.53 18.72
C ARG A 508 23.37 -14.23 20.22
N LEU A 509 23.26 -15.29 21.01
CA LEU A 509 23.51 -15.21 22.45
C LEU A 509 24.95 -15.63 22.76
N SER A 510 25.59 -14.89 23.66
CA SER A 510 26.80 -15.33 24.32
C SER A 510 26.50 -16.39 25.38
N ALA A 511 27.54 -17.07 25.86
CA ALA A 511 27.44 -18.17 26.82
C ALA A 511 26.77 -17.79 28.17
N ASP A 512 26.79 -16.51 28.52
CA ASP A 512 26.14 -15.92 29.70
C ASP A 512 24.66 -15.54 29.46
N GLY A 513 24.11 -15.84 28.28
CA GLY A 513 22.71 -15.55 27.92
C GLY A 513 22.44 -14.10 27.52
N ARG A 514 23.47 -13.28 27.32
CA ARG A 514 23.36 -11.91 26.78
C ARG A 514 23.44 -11.91 25.24
N ILE A 515 22.95 -10.86 24.61
CA ILE A 515 22.97 -10.69 23.15
C ILE A 515 24.27 -10.02 22.74
N GLU A 516 25.00 -10.63 21.80
CA GLU A 516 26.11 -9.99 21.11
C GLU A 516 25.53 -9.08 20.03
N TYR A 517 25.34 -7.79 20.32
CA TYR A 517 24.49 -6.92 19.48
C TYR A 517 25.08 -6.64 18.08
N THR A 518 26.41 -6.75 17.89
CA THR A 518 27.02 -6.68 16.55
C THR A 518 26.61 -7.84 15.65
N SER A 519 26.16 -8.97 16.24
CA SER A 519 25.71 -10.12 15.48
C SER A 519 24.45 -9.90 14.66
N CYS A 520 23.69 -8.83 14.96
CA CYS A 520 22.51 -8.43 14.20
C CYS A 520 22.83 -8.08 12.74
N PHE A 521 24.10 -7.81 12.42
CA PHE A 521 24.52 -7.29 11.11
C PHE A 521 25.31 -8.31 10.27
N TYR A 522 25.61 -9.52 10.76
CA TYR A 522 26.51 -10.46 10.07
C TYR A 522 25.85 -11.33 8.99
N ASP A 523 24.52 -11.41 8.93
CA ASP A 523 23.79 -12.36 8.06
C ASP A 523 23.35 -11.78 6.70
N LEU A 524 23.71 -10.54 6.36
CA LEU A 524 23.50 -10.00 5.02
C LEU A 524 24.72 -10.37 4.17
N GLU A 525 24.59 -11.40 3.34
CA GLU A 525 25.47 -11.59 2.18
C GLU A 525 25.23 -10.40 1.23
N ILE A 526 25.83 -9.25 1.55
CA ILE A 526 25.94 -8.14 0.61
C ILE A 526 26.85 -8.67 -0.50
N GLU A 527 26.27 -8.95 -1.67
CA GLU A 527 27.02 -9.30 -2.87
C GLU A 527 27.98 -8.16 -3.20
N LYS A 528 29.22 -8.33 -2.75
CA LYS A 528 30.41 -7.44 -2.80
C LYS A 528 30.64 -6.59 -1.55
N PRO A 529 31.85 -6.63 -0.96
CA PRO A 529 32.26 -5.66 0.05
C PRO A 529 32.38 -4.29 -0.64
N VAL A 530 31.45 -3.38 -0.34
CA VAL A 530 31.53 -1.98 -0.75
C VAL A 530 32.44 -1.26 0.25
N GLU A 531 33.36 -0.43 -0.26
CA GLU A 531 34.46 0.19 0.52
C GLU A 531 33.98 1.19 1.59
N GLU A 532 32.70 1.62 1.59
CA GLU A 532 32.15 2.56 2.57
C GLU A 532 30.77 2.12 3.13
N PRO A 533 30.69 1.57 4.35
CA PRO A 533 29.44 1.07 4.95
C PRO A 533 28.35 2.13 5.17
N SER A 534 28.72 3.39 5.35
CA SER A 534 27.79 4.51 5.58
C SER A 534 27.03 4.93 4.32
N LEU A 535 27.62 4.75 3.14
CA LEU A 535 26.97 5.00 1.85
C LEU A 535 25.85 3.98 1.63
N VAL A 536 26.15 2.70 1.86
CA VAL A 536 25.17 1.61 1.73
C VAL A 536 24.01 1.80 2.70
N GLU A 537 24.28 2.27 3.92
CA GLU A 537 23.24 2.56 4.91
C GLU A 537 22.29 3.68 4.47
N THR A 538 22.81 4.84 4.06
CA THR A 538 22.01 5.97 3.56
C THR A 538 21.20 5.58 2.33
N LEU A 539 21.82 4.83 1.39
CA LEU A 539 21.13 4.28 0.23
C LEU A 539 20.01 3.32 0.64
N CYS A 540 20.26 2.36 1.54
CA CYS A 540 19.21 1.45 1.99
C CYS A 540 18.09 2.18 2.75
N LYS A 541 18.40 3.28 3.44
CA LYS A 541 17.45 4.02 4.28
C LYS A 541 16.52 4.92 3.48
N TYR A 542 17.08 5.73 2.59
CA TYR A 542 16.34 6.80 1.89
C TYR A 542 16.20 6.58 0.39
N ARG A 543 16.57 5.41 -0.16
CA ARG A 543 16.53 5.21 -1.61
C ARG A 543 15.17 5.51 -2.24
N LYS A 544 14.06 5.04 -1.65
CA LYS A 544 12.72 5.32 -2.18
C LYS A 544 12.41 6.82 -2.16
N ASP A 545 12.75 7.49 -1.06
CA ASP A 545 12.56 8.93 -0.90
C ASP A 545 13.38 9.74 -1.91
N LEU A 546 14.66 9.38 -2.06
CA LEU A 546 15.57 10.00 -3.01
C LEU A 546 15.20 9.70 -4.45
N GLU A 547 14.65 8.52 -4.74
CA GLU A 547 14.10 8.15 -6.04
C GLU A 547 12.85 8.98 -6.34
N MET A 548 11.94 9.17 -5.38
CA MET A 548 10.82 10.10 -5.55
C MET A 548 11.29 11.54 -5.81
N ILE A 549 12.27 12.04 -5.05
CA ILE A 549 12.83 13.39 -5.26
C ILE A 549 13.52 13.49 -6.63
N PHE A 550 14.32 12.50 -7.00
CA PHE A 550 15.01 12.47 -8.29
C PHE A 550 14.00 12.54 -9.43
N ASN A 551 12.98 11.68 -9.40
CA ASN A 551 11.95 11.64 -10.43
C ASN A 551 11.05 12.88 -10.43
N PHE A 552 10.93 13.57 -9.30
CA PHE A 552 10.28 14.87 -9.24
C PHE A 552 11.10 15.95 -9.96
N ILE A 553 12.43 15.94 -9.78
CA ILE A 553 13.34 16.89 -10.44
C ILE A 553 13.48 16.56 -11.93
N ASP A 554 13.61 15.28 -12.28
CA ASP A 554 13.64 14.74 -13.65
C ASP A 554 12.25 14.87 -14.27
N LYS A 555 11.87 16.13 -14.56
CA LYS A 555 10.55 16.47 -15.05
C LYS A 555 10.29 15.76 -16.36
N ASP A 556 11.29 15.63 -17.24
CA ASP A 556 11.17 14.98 -18.54
C ASP A 556 11.24 13.45 -18.53
N GLN A 557 11.49 12.86 -17.36
CA GLN A 557 11.59 11.41 -17.16
C GLN A 557 12.62 10.77 -18.12
N SER A 558 13.65 11.52 -18.49
CA SER A 558 14.76 11.01 -19.29
C SER A 558 15.62 10.00 -18.51
N GLY A 559 15.47 9.96 -17.19
CA GLY A 559 16.35 9.25 -16.26
C GLY A 559 17.60 10.05 -15.92
N LEU A 560 17.65 11.33 -16.31
CA LEU A 560 18.77 12.25 -16.14
C LEU A 560 18.21 13.62 -15.74
N ILE A 561 18.77 14.24 -14.70
CA ILE A 561 18.39 15.60 -14.32
C ILE A 561 19.25 16.58 -15.12
N SER A 562 18.62 17.42 -15.93
CA SER A 562 19.30 18.53 -16.59
C SER A 562 19.62 19.68 -15.62
N LEU A 563 20.58 20.53 -15.99
CA LEU A 563 20.91 21.72 -15.19
C LEU A 563 19.71 22.67 -15.02
N GLU A 564 18.84 22.77 -16.03
CA GLU A 564 17.63 23.61 -15.97
C GLU A 564 16.60 23.04 -14.98
N GLU A 565 16.37 21.73 -15.01
CA GLU A 565 15.49 21.03 -14.07
C GLU A 565 15.97 21.13 -12.63
N PHE A 566 17.28 20.90 -12.43
CA PHE A 566 17.90 21.05 -11.12
C PHE A 566 17.76 22.50 -10.63
N HIS A 567 18.06 23.48 -11.48
CA HIS A 567 18.01 24.90 -11.12
C HIS A 567 16.60 25.35 -10.73
N HIS A 568 15.60 24.98 -11.54
CA HIS A 568 14.20 25.30 -11.28
C HIS A 568 13.72 24.69 -9.96
N THR A 569 13.98 23.40 -9.77
CA THR A 569 13.51 22.70 -8.57
C THR A 569 14.23 23.20 -7.31
N TRP A 570 15.52 23.54 -7.42
CA TRP A 570 16.28 24.08 -6.30
C TRP A 570 15.83 25.49 -5.91
N ARG A 571 15.42 26.31 -6.87
CA ARG A 571 14.79 27.61 -6.59
C ARG A 571 13.48 27.46 -5.83
N LEU A 572 12.63 26.51 -6.25
CA LEU A 572 11.40 26.18 -5.52
C LEU A 572 11.71 25.69 -4.10
N PHE A 573 12.71 24.82 -3.94
CA PHE A 573 13.17 24.35 -2.63
C PHE A 573 13.61 25.52 -1.73
N CYS A 574 14.43 26.43 -2.25
CA CYS A 574 14.94 27.56 -1.48
C CYS A 574 13.83 28.55 -1.10
N ALA A 575 12.85 28.76 -1.99
CA ALA A 575 11.65 29.52 -1.71
C ALA A 575 10.79 28.87 -0.60
N HIS A 576 10.63 27.54 -0.63
CA HIS A 576 9.91 26.79 0.41
C HIS A 576 10.56 26.93 1.79
N MET A 577 11.89 26.81 1.82
CA MET A 577 12.68 26.83 3.05
C MET A 577 12.98 28.25 3.56
N GLY A 578 12.61 29.29 2.81
CA GLY A 578 12.92 30.68 3.12
C GLY A 578 14.42 31.01 3.08
N VAL A 579 15.18 30.28 2.26
CA VAL A 579 16.63 30.46 2.09
C VAL A 579 16.89 31.34 0.87
N GLU A 580 17.58 32.46 1.05
CA GLU A 580 18.07 33.25 -0.07
C GLU A 580 19.26 32.55 -0.73
N THR A 581 19.16 32.27 -2.03
CA THR A 581 20.22 31.63 -2.81
C THR A 581 20.56 32.41 -4.06
N ASP A 582 21.86 32.45 -4.37
CA ASP A 582 22.39 33.00 -5.61
C ASP A 582 22.39 31.94 -6.72
N ASP A 583 22.03 32.33 -7.95
CA ASP A 583 21.95 31.42 -9.10
C ASP A 583 23.30 30.77 -9.40
N GLU A 584 24.39 31.51 -9.21
CA GLU A 584 25.75 31.00 -9.40
C GLU A 584 26.08 29.88 -8.40
N ALA A 585 25.52 29.94 -7.18
CA ALA A 585 25.70 28.90 -6.18
C ALA A 585 24.94 27.61 -6.53
N ILE A 586 23.74 27.72 -7.11
CA ILE A 586 22.94 26.56 -7.55
C ILE A 586 23.63 25.84 -8.71
N ILE A 587 24.12 26.60 -9.70
CA ILE A 587 24.86 26.04 -10.84
C ILE A 587 26.16 25.37 -10.37
N LYS A 588 26.87 26.00 -9.42
CA LYS A 588 28.08 25.41 -8.84
C LYS A 588 27.78 24.12 -8.08
N LEU A 589 26.66 24.07 -7.36
CA LEU A 589 26.20 22.86 -6.69
C LEU A 589 25.92 21.74 -7.70
N ALA A 590 25.12 22.01 -8.74
CA ALA A 590 24.82 21.04 -9.79
C ALA A 590 26.09 20.47 -10.45
N ASN A 591 27.04 21.33 -10.81
CA ASN A 591 28.34 20.94 -11.38
C ASN A 591 29.24 20.16 -10.40
N THR A 592 28.96 20.21 -9.10
CA THR A 592 29.69 19.41 -8.09
C THR A 592 29.08 18.02 -7.95
N ILE A 593 27.79 17.88 -8.25
CA ILE A 593 27.05 16.62 -8.24
C ILE A 593 27.33 15.82 -9.52
N ASP A 594 27.33 16.49 -10.69
CA ASP A 594 27.74 15.94 -11.99
C ASP A 594 29.24 15.59 -11.96
N TYR A 595 29.55 14.34 -11.61
CA TYR A 595 30.91 13.86 -11.41
C TYR A 595 31.58 13.54 -12.74
N ASN A 596 30.79 13.00 -13.68
CA ASN A 596 31.28 12.58 -14.99
C ASN A 596 31.43 13.77 -15.97
N LYS A 597 30.85 14.94 -15.64
CA LYS A 597 30.86 16.21 -16.37
C LYS A 597 30.19 16.15 -17.74
N ASP A 598 29.14 15.34 -17.87
CA ASP A 598 28.36 15.22 -19.10
C ASP A 598 27.26 16.30 -19.22
N GLY A 599 27.07 17.11 -18.18
CA GLY A 599 26.10 18.20 -18.12
C GLY A 599 24.72 17.77 -17.62
N TYR A 600 24.58 16.50 -17.23
CA TYR A 600 23.40 15.92 -16.61
C TYR A 600 23.77 15.30 -15.27
N ILE A 601 22.77 15.09 -14.42
CA ILE A 601 22.95 14.39 -13.14
C ILE A 601 22.17 13.09 -13.23
N ASP A 602 22.88 11.96 -13.25
CA ASP A 602 22.23 10.66 -13.16
C ASP A 602 21.82 10.30 -11.71
N PHE A 603 21.01 9.25 -11.55
CA PHE A 603 20.55 8.86 -10.22
C PHE A 603 21.71 8.47 -9.28
N SER A 604 22.78 7.86 -9.80
CA SER A 604 23.94 7.48 -8.99
C SER A 604 24.71 8.71 -8.49
N GLU A 605 24.86 9.72 -9.34
CA GLU A 605 25.47 11.01 -9.01
C GLU A 605 24.63 11.79 -8.00
N PHE A 606 23.31 11.84 -8.22
CA PHE A 606 22.36 12.44 -7.28
C PHE A 606 22.47 11.82 -5.88
N LEU A 607 22.49 10.48 -5.81
CA LEU A 607 22.69 9.75 -4.56
C LEU A 607 24.05 10.06 -3.90
N GLY A 608 25.10 10.21 -4.71
CA GLY A 608 26.44 10.58 -4.25
C GLY A 608 26.49 11.93 -3.54
N ALA A 609 25.64 12.89 -3.93
CA ALA A 609 25.58 14.22 -3.33
C ALA A 609 25.10 14.19 -1.86
N PHE A 610 24.07 13.39 -1.56
CA PHE A 610 23.50 13.27 -0.21
C PHE A 610 24.47 12.62 0.79
N HIS A 611 25.43 11.83 0.30
CA HIS A 611 26.51 11.27 1.12
C HIS A 611 27.41 12.35 1.73
N VAL A 612 27.73 13.40 0.96
CA VAL A 612 28.65 14.47 1.40
C VAL A 612 28.03 15.28 2.54
N VAL A 613 26.72 15.55 2.46
CA VAL A 613 25.98 16.31 3.48
C VAL A 613 25.89 15.54 4.80
N HIS A 614 25.60 14.25 4.76
CA HIS A 614 25.48 13.42 5.96
C HIS A 614 26.81 13.27 6.72
N ARG A 615 27.97 13.30 6.04
CA ARG A 615 29.28 13.36 6.71
C ARG A 615 29.53 14.68 7.43
N LEU A 616 29.04 15.80 6.89
CA LEU A 616 29.29 17.14 7.42
C LEU A 616 28.46 17.44 8.68
N ASP A 617 27.23 16.93 8.77
CA ASP A 617 26.40 17.07 9.97
C ASP A 617 26.91 16.24 11.16
N LYS A 618 27.57 15.10 10.91
CA LYS A 618 28.21 14.27 11.97
C LYS A 618 29.56 14.81 12.44
N GLY A 619 30.08 15.87 11.80
CA GLY A 619 31.34 16.53 12.16
C GLY A 619 31.19 17.77 13.04
N LYS A 620 29.98 18.09 13.52
CA LYS A 620 29.70 19.23 14.41
C LYS A 620 29.41 18.80 15.84
#